data_AF-A0A1F9QD89-F1
#
_entry.id   AF-A0A1F9QD89-F1
#
_cell.length_a   1.000
_cell.length_b   1.000
_cell.length_c   1.000
_cell.angle_alpha   90.00
_cell.angle_beta   90.00
_cell.angle_gamma   90.00
#
_symmetry.space_group_name_H-M   'P 1'
#
loop_
_entity.id
_entity.type
_entity.pdbx_description
1 polymer ?
#
loop_
_entity_poly.entity_id
_entity_poly.type
_entity_poly.pdbx_seq_one_letter_code
_entity_poly.pdbx_strand_id
1 'polypeptide(L)'
;MKPLTTYLACLACLALFAVPALAQDKLYVASEGAKLKADKSASSDTVAELAVGMELKVAGQEESWYKVTAGGKSGWIYRGKVAATAPEPSKQGGGDLFGGAGSSNIMVSEADSARSMRGLNESEQQAAKAAGRAPRPLSDYKQALDKILAEKVDKKEIENFLKAGRIGEYAK
;
A
#
# COMPACT_ATOMS: atom_id res chain seq x y z
N MET A 1 -25.54 -28.83 59.69
CA MET A 1 -25.05 -29.65 58.56
C MET A 1 -25.51 -28.99 57.28
N LYS A 2 -24.64 -28.17 56.68
CA LYS A 2 -25.00 -27.23 55.60
C LYS A 2 -24.50 -27.81 54.27
N PRO A 3 -25.32 -27.80 53.20
CA PRO A 3 -25.07 -28.63 52.04
C PRO A 3 -23.91 -28.06 51.22
N LEU A 4 -22.79 -28.79 51.29
CA LEU A 4 -21.55 -28.64 50.52
C LEU A 4 -21.76 -28.73 48.98
N THR A 5 -23.00 -28.97 48.54
CA THR A 5 -23.37 -29.25 47.15
C THR A 5 -23.67 -28.00 46.32
N THR A 6 -23.85 -26.81 46.92
CA THR A 6 -24.13 -25.57 46.17
C THR A 6 -22.90 -24.93 45.52
N TYR A 7 -21.68 -25.25 45.98
CA TYR A 7 -20.44 -24.76 45.36
C TYR A 7 -20.00 -25.58 44.13
N LEU A 8 -20.45 -26.83 44.01
CA LEU A 8 -20.11 -27.70 42.89
C LEU A 8 -20.85 -27.32 41.60
N ALA A 9 -22.01 -26.67 41.71
CA ALA A 9 -22.79 -26.18 40.57
C ALA A 9 -22.29 -24.84 40.02
N CYS A 10 -21.56 -24.04 40.82
CA CYS A 10 -21.01 -22.76 40.38
C CYS A 10 -19.64 -22.92 39.67
N LEU A 11 -18.92 -24.01 39.98
CA LEU A 11 -17.59 -24.29 39.41
C LEU A 11 -17.66 -24.97 38.03
N ALA A 12 -18.82 -25.55 37.67
CA ALA A 12 -19.03 -26.19 36.36
C ALA A 12 -19.46 -25.21 35.24
N CYS A 13 -20.00 -24.02 35.59
CA CYS A 13 -20.36 -23.00 34.60
C CYS A 13 -19.19 -22.10 34.17
N LEU A 14 -18.02 -22.20 34.82
CA LEU A 14 -16.86 -21.36 34.53
C LEU A 14 -15.84 -22.04 33.59
N ALA A 15 -16.07 -23.30 33.20
CA ALA A 15 -15.12 -24.12 32.44
C ALA A 15 -15.51 -24.37 30.97
N LEU A 16 -16.52 -23.69 30.42
CA LEU A 16 -17.04 -23.97 29.07
C LEU A 16 -17.10 -22.77 28.11
N PHE A 17 -16.38 -21.69 28.40
CA PHE A 17 -15.99 -20.70 27.39
C PHE A 17 -14.50 -20.84 27.08
N ALA A 18 -14.07 -22.04 26.70
CA ALA A 18 -12.88 -22.18 25.87
C ALA A 18 -13.24 -21.65 24.48
N VAL A 19 -13.25 -20.32 24.33
CA VAL A 19 -13.34 -19.70 23.01
C VAL A 19 -12.13 -20.22 22.23
N PRO A 20 -12.33 -20.95 21.12
CA PRO A 20 -11.21 -21.39 20.32
C PRO A 20 -10.47 -20.12 19.88
N ALA A 21 -9.22 -19.98 20.32
CA ALA A 21 -8.28 -19.06 19.72
C ALA A 21 -7.99 -19.58 18.32
N LEU A 22 -8.94 -19.36 17.41
CA LEU A 22 -8.73 -19.56 15.99
C LEU A 22 -7.46 -18.80 15.65
N ALA A 23 -6.50 -19.54 15.09
CA ALA A 23 -5.23 -19.01 14.64
C ALA A 23 -5.51 -17.71 13.87
N GLN A 24 -5.15 -16.57 14.47
CA GLN A 24 -5.36 -15.27 13.85
C GLN A 24 -4.26 -15.11 12.82
N ASP A 25 -4.64 -15.20 11.55
CA ASP A 25 -3.76 -14.81 10.46
C ASP A 25 -3.33 -13.35 10.69
N LYS A 26 -2.02 -13.14 10.69
CA LYS A 26 -1.41 -11.83 10.86
C LYS A 26 -1.28 -11.20 9.49
N LEU A 27 -1.83 -10.00 9.34
CA LEU A 27 -1.67 -9.17 8.15
C LEU A 27 -1.03 -7.84 8.53
N TYR A 28 -0.43 -7.18 7.56
CA TYR A 28 0.17 -5.87 7.72
C TYR A 28 -0.48 -4.88 6.78
N VAL A 29 -0.61 -3.63 7.21
CA VAL A 29 -1.08 -2.55 6.34
C VAL A 29 -0.02 -2.26 5.29
N ALA A 30 -0.36 -2.45 4.01
CA ALA A 30 0.57 -2.32 2.88
C ALA A 30 0.49 -0.96 2.18
N SER A 31 -0.58 -0.20 2.40
CA SER A 31 -0.86 1.04 1.66
C SER A 31 -1.09 2.24 2.57
N GLU A 32 -0.60 3.40 2.15
CA GLU A 32 -0.92 4.66 2.82
C GLU A 32 -2.43 4.97 2.76
N GLY A 33 -2.93 5.59 3.83
CA GLY A 33 -4.34 5.96 3.95
C GLY A 33 -5.29 4.78 4.11
N ALA A 34 -4.80 3.62 4.58
CA ALA A 34 -5.65 2.49 4.91
C ALA A 34 -6.60 2.88 6.06
N LYS A 35 -7.91 2.75 5.80
CA LYS A 35 -8.97 3.08 6.74
C LYS A 35 -9.65 1.81 7.22
N LEU A 36 -9.77 1.69 8.54
CA LEU A 36 -10.62 0.69 9.18
C LEU A 36 -12.07 1.19 9.11
N LYS A 37 -12.93 0.44 8.44
CA LYS A 37 -14.33 0.77 8.16
C LYS A 37 -15.27 0.04 9.12
N ALA A 38 -16.43 0.62 9.37
CA ALA A 38 -17.45 0.03 10.23
C ALA A 38 -18.14 -1.17 9.55
N ASP A 39 -18.29 -1.12 8.23
CA ASP A 39 -18.93 -2.16 7.42
C ASP A 39 -18.09 -2.51 6.17
N LYS A 40 -18.50 -3.52 5.40
CA LYS A 40 -17.86 -4.02 4.16
C LYS A 40 -18.10 -3.08 2.97
N SER A 41 -17.98 -1.78 3.21
CA SER A 41 -18.23 -0.75 2.21
C SER A 41 -17.32 0.44 2.42
N ALA A 42 -16.71 0.92 1.33
CA ALA A 42 -15.90 2.14 1.37
C ALA A 42 -16.70 3.38 1.80
N SER A 43 -18.01 3.40 1.54
CA SER A 43 -18.91 4.48 1.95
C SER A 43 -19.35 4.43 3.41
N SER A 44 -18.98 3.38 4.16
CA SER A 44 -19.29 3.28 5.59
C SER A 44 -18.36 4.14 6.44
N ASP A 45 -18.77 4.37 7.69
CA ASP A 45 -18.03 5.18 8.65
C ASP A 45 -16.62 4.64 8.89
N THR A 46 -15.67 5.55 9.07
CA THR A 46 -14.27 5.21 9.34
C THR A 46 -14.06 5.13 10.85
N VAL A 47 -13.74 3.94 11.34
CA VAL A 47 -13.50 3.64 12.76
C VAL A 47 -12.11 4.12 13.20
N ALA A 48 -11.11 3.93 12.34
CA ALA A 48 -9.74 4.34 12.59
C ALA A 48 -8.94 4.44 11.28
N GLU A 49 -7.91 5.27 11.27
CA GLU A 49 -6.88 5.26 10.22
C GLU A 49 -5.69 4.41 10.69
N LEU A 50 -5.15 3.60 9.79
CA LEU A 50 -4.09 2.65 10.10
C LEU A 50 -2.80 3.07 9.38
N ALA A 51 -1.70 3.05 10.12
CA ALA A 51 -0.38 3.35 9.56
C ALA A 51 0.17 2.16 8.77
N VAL A 52 0.97 2.44 7.74
CA VAL A 52 1.68 1.42 6.96
C VAL A 52 2.60 0.61 7.88
N GLY A 53 2.61 -0.71 7.71
CA GLY A 53 3.37 -1.64 8.54
C GLY A 53 2.71 -2.04 9.86
N MET A 54 1.54 -1.47 10.21
CA MET A 54 0.82 -1.89 11.41
C MET A 54 0.36 -3.35 11.30
N GLU A 55 0.62 -4.13 12.35
CA GLU A 55 0.14 -5.52 12.47
C GLU A 55 -1.36 -5.55 12.77
N LEU A 56 -2.09 -6.34 11.98
CA LEU A 56 -3.52 -6.54 12.05
C LEU A 56 -3.79 -8.02 12.34
N LYS A 57 -4.70 -8.26 13.28
CA LYS A 57 -5.17 -9.61 13.58
C LYS A 57 -6.44 -9.88 12.80
N VAL A 58 -6.42 -10.85 11.89
CA VAL A 58 -7.60 -11.23 11.10
C VAL A 58 -8.53 -12.09 11.95
N ALA A 59 -9.78 -11.67 12.04
CA ALA A 59 -10.88 -12.43 12.65
C ALA A 59 -11.69 -13.20 11.59
N GLY A 60 -11.64 -12.78 10.33
CA GLY A 60 -12.27 -13.46 9.21
C GLY A 60 -12.14 -12.68 7.91
N GLN A 61 -12.46 -13.33 6.80
CA GLN A 61 -12.51 -12.70 5.48
C GLN A 61 -13.91 -12.83 4.91
N GLU A 62 -14.39 -11.78 4.25
CA GLU A 62 -15.63 -11.82 3.50
C GLU A 62 -15.47 -11.08 2.17
N GLU A 63 -15.65 -11.81 1.07
CA GLU A 63 -15.45 -11.31 -0.30
C GLU A 63 -14.07 -10.64 -0.49
N SER A 64 -14.07 -9.31 -0.60
CA SER A 64 -12.88 -8.45 -0.79
C SER A 64 -12.48 -7.67 0.47
N TRP A 65 -13.07 -8.01 1.62
CA TRP A 65 -12.85 -7.34 2.90
C TRP A 65 -12.34 -8.33 3.96
N TYR A 66 -11.46 -7.85 4.84
CA TYR A 66 -11.04 -8.58 6.03
C TYR A 66 -11.64 -7.93 7.27
N LYS A 67 -12.20 -8.74 8.14
CA LYS A 67 -12.52 -8.34 9.50
C LYS A 67 -11.25 -8.42 10.33
N VAL A 68 -10.74 -7.28 10.78
CA VAL A 68 -9.48 -7.19 11.50
C VAL A 68 -9.66 -6.49 12.84
N THR A 69 -8.77 -6.79 13.77
CA THR A 69 -8.65 -6.08 15.04
C THR A 69 -7.27 -5.41 15.11
N ALA A 70 -7.25 -4.11 15.35
CA ALA A 70 -6.04 -3.29 15.48
C ALA A 70 -6.12 -2.45 16.75
N GLY A 71 -5.15 -2.59 17.66
CA GLY A 71 -5.09 -1.80 18.89
C GLY A 71 -6.35 -1.87 19.78
N GLY A 72 -7.07 -3.00 19.77
CA GLY A 72 -8.31 -3.19 20.53
C GLY A 72 -9.59 -2.71 19.83
N LYS A 73 -9.50 -2.12 18.63
CA LYS A 73 -10.65 -1.76 17.80
C LYS A 73 -10.86 -2.79 16.70
N SER A 74 -12.10 -3.17 16.49
CA SER A 74 -12.50 -4.16 15.46
C SER A 74 -13.21 -3.44 14.31
N GLY A 75 -12.92 -3.85 13.07
CA GLY A 75 -13.60 -3.31 11.89
C GLY A 75 -13.23 -4.06 10.62
N TRP A 76 -13.53 -3.46 9.49
CA TRP A 76 -13.31 -4.02 8.16
C TRP A 76 -12.22 -3.25 7.42
N ILE A 77 -11.32 -3.95 6.75
CA ILE A 77 -10.30 -3.36 5.88
C ILE A 77 -10.36 -4.01 4.50
N TYR A 78 -10.19 -3.20 3.46
CA TYR A 78 -10.14 -3.71 2.10
C TYR A 78 -8.90 -4.58 1.89
N ARG A 79 -9.09 -5.75 1.28
CA ARG A 79 -8.02 -6.74 1.08
C ARG A 79 -6.84 -6.21 0.26
N GLY A 80 -7.08 -5.30 -0.69
CA GLY A 80 -6.01 -4.69 -1.47
C GLY A 80 -5.15 -3.67 -0.71
N LYS A 81 -5.48 -3.35 0.56
CA LYS A 81 -4.70 -2.44 1.41
C LYS A 81 -3.81 -3.18 2.42
N VAL A 82 -3.84 -4.51 2.41
CA VAL A 82 -3.12 -5.36 3.37
C VAL A 82 -2.24 -6.38 2.66
N ALA A 83 -1.16 -6.79 3.32
CA ALA A 83 -0.24 -7.81 2.84
C ALA A 83 0.07 -8.82 3.95
N ALA A 84 0.38 -10.06 3.56
CA ALA A 84 0.82 -11.10 4.50
C ALA A 84 2.20 -10.80 5.11
N THR A 85 3.01 -10.01 4.40
CA THR A 85 4.35 -9.61 4.83
C THR A 85 4.37 -8.13 5.15
N ALA A 86 5.12 -7.74 6.18
CA ALA A 86 5.29 -6.34 6.51
C ALA A 86 5.97 -5.61 5.34
N PRO A 87 5.43 -4.47 4.87
CA PRO A 87 6.13 -3.64 3.91
C PRO A 87 7.41 -3.10 4.55
N GLU A 88 8.53 -3.24 3.86
CA GLU A 88 9.75 -2.49 4.19
C GLU A 88 9.40 -1.00 4.14
N PRO A 89 9.83 -0.18 5.11
CA PRO A 89 9.64 1.26 5.04
C PRO A 89 10.30 1.75 3.75
N SER A 90 9.49 2.25 2.81
CA SER A 90 10.02 2.84 1.60
C SER A 90 10.91 4.01 2.03
N LYS A 91 12.22 3.84 1.88
CA LYS A 91 13.10 5.01 1.83
C LYS A 91 12.60 5.81 0.65
N GLN A 92 11.84 6.86 0.92
CA GLN A 92 11.41 7.84 -0.06
C GLN A 92 12.66 8.63 -0.48
N GLY A 93 13.53 7.95 -1.21
CA GLY A 93 14.71 8.52 -1.83
C GLY A 93 14.24 9.29 -3.06
N GLY A 94 13.79 10.52 -2.85
CA GLY A 94 13.74 11.55 -3.89
C GLY A 94 15.14 12.02 -4.28
N GLY A 95 16.10 11.10 -4.34
CA GLY A 95 17.50 11.37 -4.60
C GLY A 95 17.97 10.49 -5.73
N ASP A 96 18.12 11.12 -6.90
CA ASP A 96 19.04 10.69 -7.95
C ASP A 96 18.94 9.22 -8.38
N LEU A 97 17.81 8.86 -9.01
CA LEU A 97 17.76 7.67 -9.87
C LEU A 97 18.68 7.79 -11.10
N PHE A 98 19.15 9.00 -11.42
CA PHE A 98 20.00 9.31 -12.58
C PHE A 98 21.29 10.05 -12.21
N GLY A 99 21.50 10.37 -10.93
CA GLY A 99 22.63 11.17 -10.46
C GLY A 99 23.68 10.33 -9.75
N GLY A 100 24.43 9.56 -10.52
CA GLY A 100 25.67 8.96 -10.04
C GLY A 100 25.62 7.44 -9.97
N ALA A 101 26.47 6.82 -10.79
CA ALA A 101 26.88 5.44 -10.65
C ALA A 101 27.29 5.14 -9.20
N GLY A 102 26.45 4.38 -8.48
CA GLY A 102 26.78 3.89 -7.16
C GLY A 102 25.53 3.55 -6.35
N SER A 103 25.25 2.25 -6.21
CA SER A 103 24.40 1.63 -5.16
C SER A 103 23.09 0.94 -5.60
N SER A 104 23.04 0.33 -6.79
CA SER A 104 22.24 -0.88 -6.98
C SER A 104 22.80 -1.71 -8.14
N ASN A 105 23.12 -2.99 -7.90
CA ASN A 105 23.59 -3.93 -8.93
C ASN A 105 22.42 -4.40 -9.82
N ILE A 106 21.73 -3.46 -10.46
CA ILE A 106 20.88 -3.76 -11.61
C ILE A 106 21.77 -3.55 -12.84
N MET A 107 22.49 -4.60 -13.26
CA MET A 107 23.17 -4.61 -14.55
C MET A 107 22.12 -4.65 -15.66
N VAL A 108 21.65 -3.47 -16.08
CA VAL A 108 20.90 -3.35 -17.33
C VAL A 108 21.91 -3.19 -18.46
N SER A 109 21.81 -4.06 -19.47
CA SER A 109 22.61 -3.94 -20.67
C SER A 109 22.19 -2.68 -21.45
N GLU A 110 23.14 -1.98 -22.07
CA GLU A 110 22.87 -0.78 -22.87
C GLU A 110 21.76 -1.00 -23.93
N ALA A 111 21.67 -2.22 -24.47
CA ALA A 111 20.65 -2.64 -25.42
C ALA A 111 19.22 -2.72 -24.83
N ASP A 112 19.08 -3.05 -23.54
CA ASP A 112 17.79 -3.10 -22.84
C ASP A 112 17.35 -1.70 -22.37
N SER A 113 18.30 -0.82 -21.99
CA SER A 113 18.04 0.58 -21.65
C SER A 113 17.65 1.44 -22.85
N ALA A 114 18.23 1.18 -24.04
CA ALA A 114 18.07 2.02 -25.23
C ALA A 114 16.61 2.19 -25.69
N ARG A 115 15.74 1.22 -25.40
CA ARG A 115 14.30 1.30 -25.72
C ARG A 115 13.50 2.17 -24.75
N SER A 116 14.00 2.35 -23.53
CA SER A 116 13.40 3.19 -22.48
C SER A 116 14.01 4.59 -22.42
N MET A 117 15.16 4.80 -23.07
CA MET A 117 15.91 6.07 -23.15
C MET A 117 15.65 6.86 -24.44
N ARG A 118 14.50 6.70 -25.11
CA ARG A 118 14.20 7.50 -26.31
C ARG A 118 14.06 8.97 -25.91
N GLY A 119 15.12 9.76 -26.14
CA GLY A 119 15.17 11.18 -25.79
C GLY A 119 16.11 11.54 -24.63
N LEU A 120 16.93 10.61 -24.11
CA LEU A 120 18.03 10.98 -23.22
C LEU A 120 19.23 11.41 -24.07
N ASN A 121 19.19 12.71 -24.37
CA ASN A 121 20.23 13.67 -24.77
C ASN A 121 21.29 13.34 -25.84
N GLU A 122 21.99 12.19 -25.82
CA GLU A 122 23.12 11.94 -26.71
C GLU A 122 22.68 11.59 -28.13
N SER A 123 21.67 10.71 -28.26
CA SER A 123 21.12 10.31 -29.56
C SER A 123 20.42 11.45 -30.30
N GLU A 124 19.72 12.33 -29.59
CA GLU A 124 19.06 13.51 -30.17
C GLU A 124 20.06 14.59 -30.55
N GLN A 125 21.12 14.80 -29.77
CA GLN A 125 22.20 15.72 -30.15
C GLN A 125 22.94 15.23 -31.40
N GLN A 126 23.21 13.92 -31.50
CA GLN A 126 23.84 13.32 -32.68
C GLN A 126 22.90 13.38 -33.91
N ALA A 127 21.61 13.09 -33.75
CA ALA A 127 20.62 13.20 -34.82
C ALA A 127 20.40 14.65 -35.28
N ALA A 128 20.39 15.62 -34.37
CA ALA A 128 20.28 17.03 -34.71
C ALA A 128 21.52 17.53 -35.47
N LYS A 129 22.72 17.11 -35.06
CA LYS A 129 23.98 17.39 -35.79
C LYS A 129 23.96 16.78 -37.19
N ALA A 130 23.50 15.53 -37.34
CA ALA A 130 23.37 14.88 -38.64
C ALA A 130 22.29 15.51 -39.55
N ALA A 131 21.23 16.07 -38.96
CA ALA A 131 20.14 16.73 -39.66
C ALA A 131 20.34 18.25 -39.86
N GLY A 132 21.48 18.82 -39.46
CA GLY A 132 21.75 20.26 -39.58
C GLY A 132 20.83 21.16 -38.74
N ARG A 133 20.22 20.63 -37.68
CA ARG A 133 19.34 21.36 -36.76
C ARG A 133 20.10 21.71 -35.48
N ALA A 134 19.81 22.87 -34.88
CA ALA A 134 20.32 23.20 -33.56
C ALA A 134 19.82 22.17 -32.51
N PRO A 135 20.71 21.48 -31.78
CA PRO A 135 20.31 20.55 -30.74
C PRO A 135 19.63 21.30 -29.59
N ARG A 136 18.55 20.74 -29.04
CA ARG A 136 17.95 21.30 -27.82
C ARG A 136 18.92 21.15 -26.64
N PRO A 137 19.04 22.17 -25.78
CA PRO A 137 19.94 22.11 -24.65
C PRO A 137 19.45 21.07 -23.63
N LEU A 138 20.41 20.35 -23.06
CA LEU A 138 20.20 19.22 -22.14
C LEU A 138 19.42 19.64 -20.86
N SER A 139 19.50 20.93 -20.50
CA SER A 139 18.74 21.56 -19.42
C SER A 139 17.23 21.47 -19.59
N ASP A 140 16.73 21.58 -20.82
CA ASP A 140 15.28 21.58 -21.09
C ASP A 140 14.67 20.21 -20.76
N TYR A 141 15.42 19.14 -21.03
CA TYR A 141 15.01 17.78 -20.70
C TYR A 141 15.01 17.55 -19.19
N LYS A 142 16.04 18.04 -18.49
CA LYS A 142 16.10 17.98 -17.04
C LYS A 142 14.93 18.73 -16.41
N GLN A 143 14.64 19.94 -16.88
CA GLN A 143 13.53 20.74 -16.38
C GLN A 143 12.16 20.09 -16.65
N ALA A 144 11.98 19.48 -17.82
CA ALA A 144 10.76 18.73 -18.14
C ALA A 144 10.61 17.49 -17.26
N LEU A 145 11.69 16.76 -17.01
CA LEU A 145 11.72 15.61 -16.11
C LEU A 145 11.40 16.05 -14.68
N ASP A 146 12.05 17.10 -14.19
CA ASP A 146 11.81 17.66 -12.86
C ASP A 146 10.35 18.09 -12.69
N LYS A 147 9.73 18.67 -13.73
CA LYS A 147 8.32 19.03 -13.72
C LYS A 147 7.41 17.80 -13.59
N ILE A 148 7.70 16.72 -14.32
CA ILE A 148 6.93 15.47 -14.26
C ILE A 148 7.12 14.77 -12.91
N LEU A 149 8.37 14.72 -12.42
CA LEU A 149 8.69 14.10 -11.13
C LEU A 149 8.13 14.89 -9.94
N ALA A 150 8.03 16.22 -10.08
CA ALA A 150 7.42 17.09 -9.08
C ALA A 150 5.88 17.04 -9.10
N GLU A 151 5.28 16.54 -10.18
CA GLU A 151 3.83 16.42 -10.32
C GLU A 151 3.32 15.31 -9.40
N LYS A 152 2.65 15.72 -8.32
CA LYS A 152 2.01 14.81 -7.37
C LYS A 152 0.53 14.75 -7.70
N VAL A 153 0.01 13.54 -7.90
CA VAL A 153 -1.43 13.32 -8.04
C VAL A 153 -2.10 13.59 -6.69
N ASP A 154 -3.16 14.40 -6.69
CA ASP A 154 -3.88 14.74 -5.46
C ASP A 154 -4.66 13.54 -4.92
N LYS A 155 -4.66 13.36 -3.60
CA LYS A 155 -5.34 12.22 -2.94
C LYS A 155 -6.85 12.20 -3.23
N LYS A 156 -7.49 13.37 -3.34
CA LYS A 156 -8.93 13.50 -3.62
C LYS A 156 -9.25 13.12 -5.06
N GLU A 157 -8.34 13.43 -6.00
CA GLU A 157 -8.48 13.04 -7.40
C GLU A 157 -8.41 11.52 -7.55
N ILE A 158 -7.47 10.87 -6.86
CA ILE A 158 -7.39 9.41 -6.78
C ILE A 158 -8.67 8.82 -6.19
N GLU A 159 -9.17 9.36 -5.07
CA GLU A 159 -10.40 8.86 -4.44
C GLU A 159 -11.62 8.99 -5.37
N ASN A 160 -11.76 10.13 -6.05
CA ASN A 160 -12.82 10.34 -7.03
C ASN A 160 -12.71 9.37 -8.21
N PHE A 161 -11.49 9.13 -8.71
CA PHE A 161 -11.24 8.18 -9.78
C PHE A 161 -11.64 6.76 -9.38
N LEU A 162 -11.21 6.30 -8.20
CA LEU A 162 -11.56 4.98 -7.67
C LEU A 162 -13.08 4.83 -7.51
N LYS A 163 -13.75 5.87 -7.01
CA LYS A 163 -15.20 5.89 -6.83
C LYS A 163 -15.96 5.88 -8.16
N ALA A 164 -15.55 6.68 -9.13
CA ALA A 164 -16.19 6.77 -10.44
C ALA A 164 -16.03 5.47 -11.24
N GLY A 165 -14.83 4.87 -11.18
CA GLY A 165 -14.53 3.61 -11.85
C GLY A 165 -15.01 2.36 -11.10
N ARG A 166 -15.57 2.49 -9.90
CA ARG A 166 -15.91 1.37 -9.00
C ARG A 166 -14.72 0.42 -8.80
N ILE A 167 -13.54 1.00 -8.59
CA ILE A 167 -12.28 0.27 -8.49
C ILE A 167 -11.95 0.04 -7.01
N GLY A 168 -11.44 -1.15 -6.70
CA GLY A 168 -10.91 -1.46 -5.38
C GLY A 168 -12.00 -1.52 -4.31
N GLU A 169 -11.87 -0.69 -3.28
CA GLU A 169 -12.81 -0.62 -2.15
C GLU A 169 -14.22 -0.13 -2.53
N TYR A 170 -14.36 0.50 -3.71
CA TYR A 170 -15.64 0.95 -4.26
C TYR A 170 -16.27 -0.03 -5.24
N ALA A 171 -15.64 -1.20 -5.48
CA ALA A 171 -16.23 -2.27 -6.27
C ALA A 171 -17.46 -2.81 -5.52
N LYS A 172 -18.62 -2.81 -6.18
CA LYS A 172 -19.87 -3.42 -5.73
C LYS A 172 -20.18 -4.64 -6.56
#